data_AF-A0A315XYH9-F1
#
_entry.id   AF-A0A315XYH9-F1
#
_cell.length_a   1.000
_cell.length_b   1.000
_cell.length_c   1.000
_cell.angle_alpha   90.00
_cell.angle_beta   90.00
_cell.angle_gamma   90.00
#
_symmetry.space_group_name_H-M   'P 1'
#
loop_
_entity.id
_entity.type
_entity.pdbx_description
1 polymer ?
#
loop_
_entity_poly.entity_id
_entity_poly.type
_entity_poly.pdbx_seq_one_letter_code
_entity_poly.pdbx_strand_id
1 'polypeptide(L)'
;MSSHIEKQWGDYVISEEKLREVFSSNNVIPIRYLNNENCRRPFVLDISLDEFVEFIKIKNVGIVFYKYFFYDFEKYLITEETIDSIDIELDDELKARIEKYNDGIRSYDFDRPCRLTCLIECENSCYSINIEEKWIEEQERINEPEIALISMVNSYGTDDTDEIYNRYLNEQTEKLNVLLAESKRKLVEFLLSDSKFKMCTNQSLRNSYALTLEESNPDLVAAFYNKNGRYEVHRAYSAFEIVYKCMKSGMTDVDEIANYIG
;
A
#
# COMPACT_ATOMS: atom_id res chain seq x y z
N MET A 1 3.15 -38.55 -25.28
CA MET A 1 3.74 -38.33 -23.95
C MET A 1 4.05 -36.86 -23.85
N SER A 2 3.04 -36.05 -23.51
CA SER A 2 3.24 -34.62 -23.24
C SER A 2 3.35 -34.45 -21.74
N SER A 3 4.52 -34.01 -21.31
CA SER A 3 4.90 -33.74 -19.93
C SER A 3 3.90 -32.77 -19.29
N HIS A 4 3.19 -33.23 -18.27
CA HIS A 4 2.65 -32.36 -17.23
C HIS A 4 3.83 -31.64 -16.59
N ILE A 5 3.98 -30.36 -16.88
CA ILE A 5 4.77 -29.47 -16.04
C ILE A 5 3.85 -29.18 -14.86
N GLU A 6 4.08 -29.84 -13.73
CA GLU A 6 3.58 -29.38 -12.43
C GLU A 6 4.19 -27.99 -12.20
N LYS A 7 3.38 -26.96 -12.40
CA LYS A 7 3.77 -25.58 -12.10
C LYS A 7 3.82 -25.42 -10.58
N GLN A 8 4.93 -24.88 -10.07
CA GLN A 8 5.09 -24.56 -8.66
C GLN A 8 4.06 -23.50 -8.23
N TRP A 9 3.58 -23.57 -7.00
CA TRP A 9 2.50 -22.76 -6.41
C TRP A 9 2.82 -21.26 -6.24
N GLY A 10 3.94 -20.78 -6.79
CA GLY A 10 4.44 -19.41 -6.61
C GLY A 10 3.70 -18.34 -7.41
N ASP A 11 2.93 -18.71 -8.44
CA ASP A 11 2.49 -17.75 -9.46
C ASP A 11 0.99 -17.37 -9.38
N TYR A 12 0.17 -18.01 -8.53
CA TYR A 12 -1.29 -17.80 -8.53
C TYR A 12 -1.90 -17.86 -7.14
N VAL A 13 -2.89 -16.99 -6.90
CA VAL A 13 -3.70 -17.04 -5.67
C VAL A 13 -4.67 -18.22 -5.74
N ILE A 14 -4.47 -19.21 -4.86
CA ILE A 14 -5.32 -20.41 -4.85
C ILE A 14 -6.71 -20.14 -4.26
N SER A 15 -7.71 -20.92 -4.67
CA SER A 15 -9.07 -20.83 -4.15
C SER A 15 -9.17 -21.21 -2.67
N GLU A 16 -10.20 -20.71 -1.98
CA GLU A 16 -10.42 -21.00 -0.55
C GLU A 16 -10.60 -22.50 -0.30
N GLU A 17 -11.32 -23.19 -1.20
CA GLU A 17 -11.50 -24.65 -1.14
C GLU A 17 -10.17 -25.38 -1.19
N LYS A 18 -9.27 -24.98 -2.12
CA LYS A 18 -7.97 -25.62 -2.26
C LYS A 18 -7.06 -25.32 -1.08
N LEU A 19 -7.07 -24.08 -0.58
CA LEU A 19 -6.32 -23.69 0.62
C LEU A 19 -6.75 -24.54 1.83
N ARG A 20 -8.07 -24.73 2.00
CA ARG A 20 -8.61 -25.58 3.06
C ARG A 20 -8.17 -27.03 2.93
N GLU A 21 -8.17 -27.58 1.72
CA GLU A 21 -7.68 -28.93 1.44
C GLU A 21 -6.20 -29.08 1.80
N VAL A 22 -5.36 -28.12 1.39
CA VAL A 22 -3.91 -28.10 1.68
C VAL A 22 -3.67 -28.11 3.18
N PHE A 23 -4.29 -27.21 3.95
CA PHE A 23 -4.07 -27.18 5.41
C PHE A 23 -4.67 -28.38 6.13
N SER A 24 -5.89 -28.80 5.77
CA SER A 24 -6.57 -29.93 6.43
C SER A 24 -5.83 -31.25 6.22
N SER A 25 -5.27 -31.48 5.03
CA SER A 25 -4.45 -32.67 4.73
C SER A 25 -3.16 -32.74 5.55
N ASN A 26 -2.78 -31.61 6.15
CA ASN A 26 -1.59 -31.47 7.00
C ASN A 26 -1.93 -31.30 8.49
N ASN A 27 -3.17 -31.61 8.90
CA ASN A 27 -3.68 -31.47 10.27
C ASN A 27 -3.62 -30.03 10.81
N VAL A 28 -3.72 -29.05 9.92
CA VAL A 28 -3.74 -27.62 10.26
C VAL A 28 -5.16 -27.11 10.06
N ILE A 29 -5.68 -26.35 11.02
CA ILE A 29 -7.01 -25.76 10.97
C ILE A 29 -6.91 -24.37 10.33
N PRO A 30 -7.46 -24.16 9.12
CA PRO A 30 -7.48 -22.86 8.48
C PRO A 30 -8.66 -22.01 8.98
N ILE A 31 -8.38 -20.81 9.48
CA ILE A 31 -9.37 -19.85 10.00
C ILE A 31 -9.32 -18.58 9.15
N ARG A 32 -10.43 -18.26 8.47
CA ARG A 32 -10.56 -16.99 7.77
C ARG A 32 -10.73 -15.86 8.79
N TYR A 33 -9.97 -14.79 8.66
CA TYR A 33 -10.14 -13.59 9.50
C TYR A 33 -10.55 -12.38 8.66
N LEU A 34 -11.35 -11.49 9.26
CA LEU A 34 -11.94 -10.34 8.57
C LEU A 34 -11.14 -9.06 8.81
N ASN A 35 -10.74 -8.79 10.06
CA ASN A 35 -10.02 -7.57 10.46
C ASN A 35 -8.66 -7.88 11.10
N ASN A 36 -7.69 -7.02 10.80
CA ASN A 36 -6.28 -7.14 11.21
C ASN A 36 -5.96 -6.34 12.49
N GLU A 37 -6.98 -5.85 13.20
CA GLU A 37 -6.84 -4.78 14.20
C GLU A 37 -6.00 -5.15 15.44
N ASN A 38 -5.65 -6.43 15.62
CA ASN A 38 -4.91 -6.88 16.81
C ASN A 38 -3.70 -7.79 16.53
N CYS A 39 -3.30 -7.99 15.27
CA CYS A 39 -2.07 -8.75 15.00
C CYS A 39 -0.85 -7.83 15.10
N ARG A 40 0.10 -8.19 15.99
CA ARG A 40 1.48 -7.67 15.92
C ARG A 40 1.99 -7.82 14.47
N ARG A 41 2.75 -6.84 13.96
CA ARG A 41 3.32 -6.90 12.59
C ARG A 41 4.04 -8.25 12.42
N PRO A 42 3.57 -9.13 11.53
CA PRO A 42 4.19 -10.44 11.35
C PRO A 42 5.53 -10.29 10.63
N PHE A 43 6.46 -11.19 10.91
CA PHE A 43 7.62 -11.41 10.07
C PHE A 43 7.14 -12.01 8.75
N VAL A 44 7.28 -11.24 7.66
CA VAL A 44 6.94 -11.72 6.32
C VAL A 44 8.05 -12.65 5.84
N LEU A 45 7.68 -13.90 5.60
CA LEU A 45 8.56 -14.92 5.05
C LEU A 45 8.46 -14.88 3.52
N ASP A 46 9.59 -14.78 2.85
CA ASP A 46 9.70 -14.87 1.40
C ASP A 46 9.89 -16.34 0.98
N ILE A 47 8.80 -17.10 1.09
CA ILE A 47 8.76 -18.54 0.80
C ILE A 47 7.43 -18.91 0.13
N SER A 48 7.40 -20.03 -0.59
CA SER A 48 6.20 -20.58 -1.21
C SER A 48 5.20 -21.13 -0.19
N LEU A 49 3.96 -21.39 -0.63
CA LEU A 49 2.93 -22.02 0.21
C LEU A 49 3.36 -23.40 0.72
N ASP A 50 4.00 -24.20 -0.13
CA ASP A 50 4.47 -25.54 0.25
C ASP A 50 5.54 -25.47 1.33
N GLU A 51 6.53 -24.58 1.18
CA GLU A 51 7.55 -24.32 2.19
C GLU A 51 6.94 -23.79 3.49
N PHE A 52 5.89 -22.97 3.40
CA PHE A 52 5.16 -22.48 4.57
C PHE A 52 4.42 -23.61 5.30
N VAL A 53 3.80 -24.54 4.56
CA VAL A 53 3.17 -25.73 5.13
C VAL A 53 4.21 -26.63 5.82
N GLU A 54 5.39 -26.80 5.23
CA GLU A 54 6.50 -27.51 5.88
C GLU A 54 6.97 -26.81 7.15
N PHE A 55 7.12 -25.49 7.10
CA PHE A 55 7.48 -24.67 8.26
C PHE A 55 6.47 -24.84 9.41
N ILE A 56 5.17 -24.80 9.11
CA ILE A 56 4.08 -25.02 10.07
C ILE A 56 4.19 -26.40 10.74
N LYS A 57 4.48 -27.45 9.96
CA LYS A 57 4.68 -28.81 10.49
C LYS A 57 5.88 -28.89 11.43
N ILE A 58 7.03 -28.33 11.02
CA ILE A 58 8.26 -28.31 11.83
C ILE A 58 8.02 -27.58 13.15
N LYS A 59 7.24 -26.50 13.10
CA LYS A 59 6.87 -25.70 14.28
C LYS A 59 5.67 -26.23 15.06
N ASN A 60 5.09 -27.36 14.64
CA ASN A 60 3.92 -27.99 15.25
C ASN A 60 2.76 -27.00 15.49
N VAL A 61 2.50 -26.14 14.49
CA VAL A 61 1.44 -25.15 14.54
C VAL A 61 0.14 -25.78 14.01
N GLY A 62 -0.90 -25.78 14.84
CA GLY A 62 -2.19 -26.41 14.48
C GLY A 62 -3.21 -25.48 13.84
N ILE A 63 -2.95 -24.17 13.80
CA ILE A 63 -3.90 -23.16 13.31
C ILE A 63 -3.20 -22.19 12.38
N VAL A 64 -3.81 -21.92 11.23
CA VAL A 64 -3.40 -20.87 10.30
C VAL A 64 -4.55 -19.90 10.12
N PHE A 65 -4.28 -18.62 10.28
CA PHE A 65 -5.20 -17.55 9.90
C PHE A 65 -4.97 -17.15 8.46
N TYR A 66 -6.02 -16.91 7.68
CA TYR A 66 -5.86 -16.44 6.31
C TYR A 66 -6.88 -15.38 5.92
N LYS A 67 -6.48 -14.56 4.94
CA LYS A 67 -7.33 -13.52 4.35
C LYS A 67 -7.03 -13.36 2.86
N TYR A 68 -8.10 -13.27 2.09
CA TYR A 68 -8.06 -12.85 0.70
C TYR A 68 -8.25 -11.34 0.58
N PHE A 69 -7.55 -10.74 -0.37
CA PHE A 69 -7.70 -9.36 -0.78
C PHE A 69 -8.14 -9.34 -2.24
N PHE A 70 -8.96 -8.35 -2.55
CA PHE A 70 -9.60 -8.17 -3.84
C PHE A 70 -9.31 -6.76 -4.31
N TYR A 71 -9.28 -6.58 -5.63
CA TYR A 71 -9.27 -5.24 -6.19
C TYR A 71 -10.63 -4.58 -5.94
N ASP A 72 -10.61 -3.26 -5.77
CA ASP A 72 -11.82 -2.47 -5.57
C ASP A 72 -12.32 -1.99 -6.92
N PHE A 73 -13.43 -2.57 -7.39
CA PHE A 73 -14.05 -2.27 -8.69
C PHE A 73 -14.25 -0.76 -8.92
N GLU A 74 -14.73 -0.04 -7.90
CA GLU A 74 -15.08 1.38 -8.01
C GLU A 74 -13.84 2.24 -8.30
N LYS A 75 -12.64 1.79 -7.90
CA LYS A 75 -11.38 2.50 -8.15
C LYS A 75 -10.92 2.47 -9.60
N TYR A 76 -11.55 1.69 -10.46
CA TYR A 76 -11.19 1.58 -11.88
C TYR A 76 -12.23 2.22 -12.80
N LEU A 77 -13.34 2.72 -12.27
CA LEU A 77 -14.34 3.43 -13.05
C LEU A 77 -13.99 4.91 -13.21
N ILE A 78 -14.24 5.46 -14.40
CA ILE A 78 -14.28 6.90 -14.60
C ILE A 78 -15.63 7.39 -14.09
N THR A 79 -15.62 8.16 -13.00
CA THR A 79 -16.80 8.74 -12.37
C THR A 79 -16.92 10.23 -12.68
N GLU A 80 -18.02 10.87 -12.26
CA GLU A 80 -18.15 12.32 -12.30
C GLU A 80 -17.03 13.01 -11.50
N GLU A 81 -16.64 12.46 -10.36
CA GLU A 81 -15.53 12.97 -9.56
C GLU A 81 -14.20 12.93 -10.34
N THR A 82 -13.95 11.85 -11.09
CA THR A 82 -12.80 11.75 -11.99
C THR A 82 -12.83 12.86 -13.04
N ILE A 83 -13.98 13.12 -13.66
CA ILE A 83 -14.14 14.13 -14.72
C ILE A 83 -13.90 15.54 -14.16
N ASP A 84 -14.55 15.87 -13.04
CA ASP A 84 -14.44 17.16 -12.37
C ASP A 84 -12.99 17.44 -11.94
N SER A 85 -12.24 16.39 -11.57
CA SER A 85 -10.84 16.52 -11.14
C SER A 85 -9.87 16.95 -12.24
N ILE A 86 -10.24 16.78 -13.53
CA ILE A 86 -9.37 17.09 -14.68
C ILE A 86 -9.84 18.38 -15.39
N ASP A 87 -11.01 18.90 -15.03
CA ASP A 87 -11.61 20.13 -15.57
C ASP A 87 -11.74 20.08 -17.10
N ILE A 88 -12.46 19.07 -17.59
CA ILE A 88 -12.67 18.82 -19.02
C ILE A 88 -14.17 18.86 -19.35
N GLU A 89 -14.53 19.61 -20.39
CA GLU A 89 -15.88 19.54 -20.96
C GLU A 89 -16.05 18.27 -21.79
N LEU A 90 -17.08 17.48 -21.48
CA LEU A 90 -17.39 16.26 -22.20
C LEU A 90 -18.41 16.50 -23.31
N ASP A 91 -18.02 16.20 -24.55
CA ASP A 91 -18.95 16.02 -25.66
C ASP A 91 -19.57 14.61 -25.67
N ASP A 92 -20.53 14.38 -26.57
CA ASP A 92 -21.24 13.11 -26.65
C ASP A 92 -20.33 11.95 -27.08
N GLU A 93 -19.26 12.21 -27.83
CA GLU A 93 -18.33 11.16 -28.24
C GLU A 93 -17.44 10.71 -27.08
N LEU A 94 -16.90 11.65 -26.31
CA LEU A 94 -16.12 11.35 -25.10
C LEU A 94 -16.96 10.61 -24.06
N LYS A 95 -18.23 11.01 -23.87
CA LYS A 95 -19.17 10.28 -23.00
C LYS A 95 -19.35 8.83 -23.45
N ALA A 96 -19.55 8.60 -24.75
CA ALA A 96 -19.68 7.24 -25.29
C ALA A 96 -18.40 6.40 -25.10
N ARG A 97 -17.21 7.02 -25.19
CA ARG A 97 -15.93 6.35 -24.93
C ARG A 97 -15.76 5.98 -23.45
N ILE A 98 -16.12 6.89 -22.54
CA ILE A 98 -16.11 6.65 -21.09
C ILE A 98 -17.06 5.50 -20.73
N GLU A 99 -18.28 5.52 -21.26
CA GLU A 99 -19.25 4.45 -21.02
C GLU A 99 -18.73 3.10 -21.51
N LYS A 100 -18.16 3.06 -22.72
CA LYS A 100 -17.53 1.85 -23.28
C LYS A 100 -16.36 1.35 -22.43
N TYR A 101 -15.54 2.24 -21.87
CA TYR A 101 -14.46 1.88 -20.96
C TYR A 101 -14.99 1.27 -19.67
N ASN A 102 -15.94 1.95 -19.01
CA ASN A 102 -16.55 1.48 -17.78
C ASN A 102 -17.27 0.13 -17.99
N ASP A 103 -17.91 -0.09 -19.13
CA ASP A 103 -18.48 -1.39 -19.50
C ASP A 103 -17.41 -2.47 -19.69
N GLY A 104 -16.25 -2.10 -20.24
CA GLY A 104 -15.06 -2.94 -20.26
C GLY A 104 -14.63 -3.34 -18.85
N ILE A 105 -14.54 -2.39 -17.91
CA ILE A 105 -14.20 -2.65 -16.50
C ILE A 105 -15.23 -3.59 -15.86
N ARG A 106 -16.53 -3.36 -16.08
CA ARG A 106 -17.61 -4.23 -15.57
C ARG A 106 -17.56 -5.68 -16.06
N SER A 107 -16.83 -5.95 -17.14
CA SER A 107 -16.68 -7.31 -17.67
C SER A 107 -15.63 -8.15 -16.94
N TYR A 108 -14.78 -7.53 -16.10
CA TYR A 108 -13.77 -8.23 -15.31
C TYR A 108 -14.35 -8.80 -14.01
N ASP A 109 -13.77 -9.91 -13.55
CA ASP A 109 -14.15 -10.57 -12.31
C ASP A 109 -13.38 -9.99 -11.11
N PHE A 110 -13.93 -8.95 -10.50
CA PHE A 110 -13.37 -8.33 -9.28
C PHE A 110 -13.56 -9.17 -8.02
N ASP A 111 -14.39 -10.22 -8.07
CA ASP A 111 -14.49 -11.22 -6.99
C ASP A 111 -13.31 -12.21 -7.03
N ARG A 112 -12.44 -12.12 -8.05
CA ARG A 112 -11.18 -12.84 -8.09
C ARG A 112 -10.16 -12.20 -7.13
N PRO A 113 -9.61 -12.96 -6.16
CA PRO A 113 -8.63 -12.41 -5.24
C PRO A 113 -7.32 -12.07 -5.95
N CYS A 114 -6.72 -10.94 -5.57
CA CYS A 114 -5.40 -10.51 -6.04
C CYS A 114 -4.29 -10.79 -5.01
N ARG A 115 -4.65 -11.12 -3.78
CA ARG A 115 -3.68 -11.56 -2.77
C ARG A 115 -4.30 -12.49 -1.75
N LEU A 116 -3.49 -13.45 -1.29
CA LEU A 116 -3.73 -14.27 -0.13
C LEU A 116 -2.62 -14.03 0.89
N THR A 117 -3.00 -13.67 2.12
CA THR A 117 -2.09 -13.66 3.26
C THR A 117 -2.44 -14.83 4.16
N CYS A 118 -1.44 -15.63 4.51
CA CYS A 118 -1.53 -16.65 5.56
C CYS A 118 -0.66 -16.23 6.74
N LEU A 119 -1.16 -16.40 7.95
CA LEU A 119 -0.54 -15.95 9.19
C LEU A 119 -0.58 -17.06 10.24
N ILE A 120 0.49 -17.18 11.00
CA ILE A 120 0.59 -18.04 12.18
C ILE A 120 1.19 -17.30 13.35
N GLU A 121 0.90 -17.79 14.55
CA GLU A 121 1.59 -17.40 15.78
C GLU A 121 2.38 -18.61 16.29
N CYS A 122 3.68 -18.42 16.52
CA CYS A 122 4.58 -19.45 17.02
C CYS A 122 5.67 -18.79 17.87
N GLU A 123 5.99 -19.37 19.04
CA GLU A 123 7.10 -18.89 19.90
C GLU A 123 7.01 -17.38 20.24
N ASN A 124 5.80 -16.89 20.55
CA ASN A 124 5.49 -15.46 20.81
C ASN A 124 5.75 -14.50 19.64
N SER A 125 5.91 -15.03 18.43
CA SER A 125 6.13 -14.27 17.20
C SER A 125 5.03 -14.58 16.18
N CYS A 126 4.67 -13.57 15.38
CA CYS A 126 3.76 -13.76 14.25
C CYS A 126 4.58 -13.91 12.98
N TYR A 127 4.24 -14.87 12.14
CA TYR A 127 4.84 -15.08 10.83
C TYR A 127 3.76 -15.06 9.77
N SER A 128 4.07 -14.55 8.58
CA SER A 128 3.13 -14.56 7.46
C SER A 128 3.82 -14.82 6.12
N ILE A 129 3.07 -15.39 5.19
CA ILE A 129 3.40 -15.37 3.76
C ILE A 129 2.36 -14.56 3.01
N ASN A 130 2.78 -13.95 1.91
CA ASN A 130 1.89 -13.27 0.96
C ASN A 130 2.05 -13.90 -0.40
N ILE A 131 0.94 -14.31 -0.99
CA ILE A 131 0.85 -14.80 -2.37
C ILE A 131 0.07 -13.74 -3.12
N GLU A 132 0.68 -13.13 -4.11
CA GLU A 132 0.10 -12.01 -4.86
C GLU A 132 -0.07 -12.40 -6.33
N GLU A 133 -1.21 -12.03 -6.90
CA GLU A 133 -1.50 -12.15 -8.32
C GLU A 133 -1.98 -10.79 -8.83
N LYS A 134 -1.17 -10.18 -9.69
CA LYS A 134 -1.37 -8.82 -10.21
C LYS A 134 -2.21 -8.81 -11.48
N TRP A 135 -3.28 -9.60 -11.50
CA TRP A 135 -4.02 -9.89 -12.73
C TRP A 135 -4.65 -8.66 -13.38
N ILE A 136 -4.94 -7.58 -12.63
CA ILE A 136 -5.37 -6.29 -13.18
C ILE A 136 -4.20 -5.53 -13.82
N GLU A 137 -3.07 -5.44 -13.12
CA GLU A 137 -1.88 -4.71 -13.60
C GLU A 137 -1.29 -5.35 -14.87
N GLU A 138 -1.52 -6.65 -15.04
CA GLU A 138 -1.16 -7.39 -16.25
C GLU A 138 -2.13 -7.16 -17.43
N GLN A 139 -3.28 -6.52 -17.21
CA GLN A 139 -4.19 -6.14 -18.31
C GLN A 139 -3.71 -4.83 -18.94
N GLU A 140 -3.26 -4.88 -20.19
CA GLU A 140 -2.85 -3.68 -20.96
C GLU A 140 -3.95 -2.61 -21.12
N ARG A 141 -5.21 -2.94 -20.81
CA ARG A 141 -6.38 -2.09 -21.07
C ARG A 141 -6.99 -1.46 -19.81
N ILE A 142 -6.56 -1.86 -18.62
CA ILE A 142 -7.05 -1.29 -17.37
C ILE A 142 -6.02 -0.28 -16.88
N ASN A 143 -6.41 0.98 -16.84
CA ASN A 143 -5.59 2.06 -16.28
C ASN A 143 -6.29 2.66 -15.07
N GLU A 144 -5.57 3.47 -14.31
CA GLU A 144 -6.20 4.36 -13.35
C GLU A 144 -7.21 5.28 -14.09
N PRO A 145 -8.39 5.56 -13.51
CA PRO A 145 -9.47 6.29 -14.18
C PRO A 145 -9.03 7.61 -14.82
N GLU A 146 -8.20 8.38 -14.12
CA GLU A 146 -7.69 9.67 -14.57
C GLU A 146 -6.77 9.50 -15.78
N ILE A 147 -5.89 8.49 -15.76
CA ILE A 147 -5.00 8.17 -16.89
C ILE A 147 -5.83 7.70 -18.09
N ALA A 148 -6.85 6.87 -17.86
CA ALA A 148 -7.76 6.41 -18.90
C ALA A 148 -8.50 7.60 -19.55
N LEU A 149 -9.05 8.51 -18.73
CA LEU A 149 -9.76 9.70 -19.20
C LEU A 149 -8.85 10.63 -20.00
N ILE A 150 -7.65 10.94 -19.50
CA ILE A 150 -6.68 11.78 -20.22
C ILE A 150 -6.27 11.11 -21.54
N SER A 151 -6.06 9.79 -21.55
CA SER A 151 -5.73 9.05 -22.78
C SER A 151 -6.84 9.12 -23.82
N MET A 152 -8.11 9.05 -23.38
CA MET A 152 -9.27 9.20 -24.27
C MET A 152 -9.33 10.60 -24.88
N VAL A 153 -9.17 11.63 -24.06
CA VAL A 153 -9.13 13.04 -24.50
C VAL A 153 -7.97 13.26 -25.47
N ASN A 154 -6.79 12.72 -25.15
CA ASN A 154 -5.60 12.88 -25.98
C ASN A 154 -5.76 12.22 -27.36
N SER A 155 -6.36 11.03 -27.39
CA SER A 155 -6.67 10.34 -28.65
C SER A 155 -7.73 11.03 -29.51
N TYR A 156 -8.43 12.02 -28.95
CA TYR A 156 -9.48 12.79 -29.62
C TYR A 156 -8.94 13.99 -30.41
N GLY A 157 -7.66 14.36 -30.23
CA GLY A 157 -6.95 15.30 -31.10
C GLY A 157 -7.13 16.78 -30.78
N THR A 158 -7.33 17.15 -29.51
CA THR A 158 -7.30 18.55 -29.08
C THR A 158 -5.86 19.07 -29.05
N ASP A 159 -5.54 20.21 -29.66
CA ASP A 159 -4.16 20.76 -29.74
C ASP A 159 -3.47 21.00 -28.37
N ASP A 160 -4.22 20.95 -27.26
CA ASP A 160 -3.75 21.16 -25.87
C ASP A 160 -3.47 19.86 -25.07
N THR A 161 -3.34 18.71 -25.75
CA THR A 161 -3.21 17.37 -25.10
C THR A 161 -2.07 17.27 -24.08
N ASP A 162 -0.90 17.81 -24.41
CA ASP A 162 0.26 17.77 -23.53
C ASP A 162 0.06 18.73 -22.35
N GLU A 163 -0.68 19.83 -22.53
CA GLU A 163 -0.95 20.80 -21.48
C GLU A 163 -1.89 20.23 -20.42
N ILE A 164 -2.95 19.53 -20.82
CA ILE A 164 -3.90 18.89 -19.89
C ILE A 164 -3.20 17.81 -19.04
N TYR A 165 -2.42 16.93 -19.69
CA TYR A 165 -1.69 15.88 -18.97
C TYR A 165 -0.63 16.46 -18.02
N ASN A 166 0.14 17.46 -18.47
CA ASN A 166 1.15 18.12 -17.63
C ASN A 166 0.51 18.91 -16.49
N ARG A 167 -0.64 19.57 -16.72
CA ARG A 167 -1.41 20.27 -15.68
C ARG A 167 -1.86 19.30 -14.61
N TYR A 168 -2.47 18.18 -15.00
CA TYR A 168 -2.88 17.12 -14.06
C TYR A 168 -1.70 16.60 -13.24
N LEU A 169 -0.58 16.25 -13.88
CA LEU A 169 0.61 15.77 -13.17
C LEU A 169 1.19 16.82 -12.19
N ASN A 170 1.21 18.10 -12.60
CA ASN A 170 1.66 19.19 -11.75
C ASN A 170 0.74 19.39 -10.54
N GLU A 171 -0.57 19.35 -10.74
CA GLU A 171 -1.55 19.45 -9.65
C GLU A 171 -1.45 18.28 -8.67
N GLN A 172 -1.28 17.05 -9.16
CA GLN A 172 -1.08 15.89 -8.29
C GLN A 172 0.24 15.97 -7.51
N THR A 173 1.30 16.44 -8.17
CA THR A 173 2.59 16.68 -7.52
C THR A 173 2.47 17.74 -6.44
N GLU A 174 1.75 18.83 -6.70
CA GLU A 174 1.52 19.88 -5.73
C GLU A 174 0.67 19.41 -4.55
N LYS A 175 -0.44 18.70 -4.80
CA LYS A 175 -1.26 18.07 -3.76
C LYS A 175 -0.42 17.15 -2.87
N LEU A 176 0.44 16.32 -3.47
CA LEU A 176 1.35 15.45 -2.73
C LEU A 176 2.36 16.26 -1.90
N ASN A 177 2.95 17.31 -2.45
CA ASN A 177 3.88 18.18 -1.73
C ASN A 177 3.23 18.84 -0.52
N VAL A 178 2.00 19.34 -0.68
CA VAL A 178 1.20 19.94 0.41
C VAL A 178 0.94 18.91 1.51
N LEU A 179 0.49 17.70 1.14
CA LEU A 179 0.24 16.61 2.10
C LEU A 179 1.50 16.18 2.84
N LEU A 180 2.64 16.06 2.14
CA LEU A 180 3.92 15.72 2.74
C LEU A 180 4.40 16.82 3.69
N ALA A 181 4.23 18.10 3.33
CA ALA A 181 4.57 19.23 4.18
C ALA A 181 3.70 19.24 5.46
N GLU A 182 2.39 19.02 5.33
CA GLU A 182 1.48 18.95 6.48
C GLU A 182 1.82 17.77 7.40
N SER A 183 2.13 16.61 6.82
CA SER A 183 2.53 15.40 7.57
C SER A 183 3.82 15.63 8.36
N LYS A 184 4.82 16.28 7.74
CA LYS A 184 6.06 16.68 8.41
C LYS A 184 5.79 17.63 9.58
N ARG A 185 4.92 18.62 9.38
CA ARG A 185 4.53 19.57 10.43
C ARG A 185 3.90 18.85 11.63
N LYS A 186 2.91 17.98 11.38
CA LYS A 186 2.25 17.16 12.41
C LYS A 186 3.25 16.30 13.18
N LEU A 187 4.21 15.68 12.50
CA LEU A 187 5.27 14.91 13.14
C LEU A 187 6.10 15.79 14.08
N VAL A 188 6.54 16.97 13.63
CA VAL A 188 7.34 17.88 14.46
C VAL A 188 6.57 18.33 15.69
N GLU A 189 5.32 18.76 15.53
CA GLU A 189 4.44 19.15 16.65
C GLU A 189 4.33 18.01 17.67
N PHE A 190 4.08 16.80 17.19
CA PHE A 190 3.96 15.61 18.02
C PHE A 190 5.26 15.37 18.82
N LEU A 191 6.41 15.31 18.14
CA LEU A 191 7.70 15.03 18.77
C LEU A 191 8.10 16.12 19.79
N LEU A 192 7.88 17.39 19.48
CA LEU A 192 8.16 18.49 20.39
C LEU A 192 7.24 18.50 21.61
N SER A 193 6.04 17.94 21.50
CA SER A 193 5.11 17.79 22.62
C SER A 193 5.43 16.56 23.47
N ASP A 194 5.88 15.44 22.88
CA ASP A 194 6.01 14.17 23.57
C ASP A 194 7.18 14.12 24.58
N SER A 195 6.81 13.89 25.84
CA SER A 195 7.74 13.66 26.94
C SER A 195 8.65 12.45 26.74
N LYS A 196 8.19 11.37 26.10
CA LYS A 196 9.01 10.17 25.88
C LYS A 196 10.12 10.46 24.88
N PHE A 197 9.81 11.14 23.78
CA PHE A 197 10.80 11.57 22.81
C PHE A 197 11.87 12.47 23.45
N LYS A 198 11.48 13.40 24.33
CA LYS A 198 12.40 14.28 25.07
C LYS A 198 13.42 13.51 25.93
N MET A 199 13.09 12.29 26.36
CA MET A 199 13.97 11.43 27.14
C MET A 199 14.96 10.62 26.28
N CYS A 200 14.79 10.58 24.95
CA CYS A 200 15.66 9.86 24.02
C CYS A 200 16.96 10.65 23.75
N THR A 201 17.86 10.68 24.74
CA THR A 201 19.04 11.57 24.70
C THR A 201 20.15 11.13 23.74
N ASN A 202 20.23 9.84 23.43
CA ASN A 202 21.16 9.29 22.45
C ASN A 202 20.42 8.77 21.20
N GLN A 203 21.18 8.59 20.11
CA GLN A 203 20.64 8.21 18.81
C GLN A 203 19.96 6.83 18.81
N SER A 204 20.50 5.86 19.55
CA SER A 204 19.92 4.52 19.63
C SER A 204 18.52 4.53 20.26
N LEU A 205 18.31 5.34 21.29
CA LEU A 205 16.99 5.54 21.90
C LEU A 205 16.01 6.23 20.93
N ARG A 206 16.49 7.20 20.13
CA ARG A 206 15.65 7.86 19.12
C ARG A 206 15.24 6.91 18.00
N ASN A 207 16.16 6.06 17.52
CA ASN A 207 15.84 5.04 16.53
C ASN A 207 14.82 4.03 17.05
N SER A 208 14.97 3.59 18.31
CA SER A 208 14.01 2.68 18.95
C SER A 208 12.64 3.33 19.14
N TYR A 209 12.63 4.62 19.48
CA TYR A 209 11.41 5.40 19.59
C TYR A 209 10.73 5.57 18.22
N ALA A 210 11.47 5.84 17.13
CA ALA A 210 10.94 5.94 15.78
C ALA A 210 10.21 4.64 15.35
N LEU A 211 10.82 3.48 15.61
CA LEU A 211 10.18 2.17 15.37
C LEU A 211 8.85 2.02 16.13
N THR A 212 8.80 2.47 17.39
CA THR A 212 7.59 2.40 18.22
C THR A 212 6.52 3.39 17.74
N LEU A 213 6.93 4.55 17.22
CA LEU A 213 6.01 5.55 16.68
C LEU A 213 5.29 5.05 15.44
N GLU A 214 6.00 4.35 14.55
CA GLU A 214 5.40 3.74 13.35
C GLU A 214 4.26 2.77 13.67
N GLU A 215 4.36 2.07 14.81
CA GLU A 215 3.34 1.11 15.26
C GLU A 215 2.15 1.80 15.92
N SER A 216 2.38 2.91 16.63
CA SER A 216 1.38 3.56 17.47
C SER A 216 0.67 4.74 16.80
N ASN A 217 1.26 5.35 15.78
CA ASN A 217 0.76 6.55 15.10
C ASN A 217 1.01 6.45 13.58
N PRO A 218 0.32 5.53 12.87
CA PRO A 218 0.54 5.30 11.44
C PRO A 218 0.31 6.55 10.58
N ASP A 219 -0.54 7.48 11.02
CA ASP A 219 -0.81 8.73 10.28
C ASP A 219 0.40 9.67 10.23
N LEU A 220 1.32 9.57 11.20
CA LEU A 220 2.56 10.37 11.23
C LEU A 220 3.65 9.78 10.32
N VAL A 221 3.48 8.53 9.89
CA VAL A 221 4.42 7.80 9.02
C VAL A 221 4.38 8.34 7.59
N ALA A 222 3.28 9.01 7.21
CA ALA A 222 3.14 9.74 5.95
C ALA A 222 4.31 10.73 5.70
N ALA A 223 4.92 11.28 6.75
CA ALA A 223 6.04 12.21 6.65
C ALA A 223 7.33 11.60 6.05
N PHE A 224 7.45 10.26 6.04
CA PHE A 224 8.67 9.56 5.59
C PHE A 224 8.55 8.95 4.19
N TYR A 225 7.43 9.18 3.51
CA TYR A 225 7.30 8.83 2.11
C TYR A 225 8.03 9.86 1.25
N ASN A 226 8.70 9.40 0.20
CA ASN A 226 9.25 10.29 -0.81
C ASN A 226 8.17 10.70 -1.82
N LYS A 227 8.53 11.62 -2.74
CA LYS A 227 7.66 12.08 -3.83
C LYS A 227 7.14 10.98 -4.77
N ASN A 228 7.72 9.78 -4.70
CA ASN A 228 7.29 8.61 -5.47
C ASN A 228 6.45 7.64 -4.63
N GLY A 229 5.99 8.05 -3.44
CA GLY A 229 5.18 7.21 -2.54
C GLY A 229 5.95 6.02 -1.95
N ARG A 230 7.29 6.03 -1.96
CA ARG A 230 8.10 4.98 -1.30
C ARG A 230 8.47 5.40 0.11
N TYR A 231 8.28 4.48 1.05
CA TYR A 231 8.70 4.65 2.43
C TYR A 231 10.23 4.64 2.54
N GLU A 232 10.81 5.67 3.14
CA GLU A 232 12.26 5.76 3.33
C GLU A 232 12.62 5.69 4.83
N VAL A 233 12.95 4.49 5.30
CA VAL A 233 13.38 4.23 6.69
C VAL A 233 14.53 5.16 7.14
N HIS A 234 15.47 5.47 6.23
CA HIS A 234 16.57 6.38 6.51
C HIS A 234 16.13 7.84 6.74
N ARG A 235 15.04 8.28 6.09
CA ARG A 235 14.43 9.59 6.35
C ARG A 235 13.80 9.63 7.72
N ALA A 236 13.15 8.55 8.15
CA ALA A 236 12.58 8.45 9.49
C ALA A 236 13.66 8.67 10.55
N TYR A 237 14.77 7.92 10.55
CA TYR A 237 15.81 8.11 11.56
C TYR A 237 16.48 9.49 11.49
N SER A 238 16.67 10.03 10.28
CA SER A 238 17.27 11.36 10.11
C SER A 238 16.35 12.46 10.63
N ALA A 239 15.05 12.37 10.38
CA ALA A 239 14.07 13.36 10.85
C ALA A 239 14.06 13.47 12.37
N PHE A 240 14.04 12.35 13.09
CA PHE A 240 14.01 12.36 14.56
C PHE A 240 15.32 12.92 15.13
N GLU A 241 16.45 12.65 14.49
CA GLU A 241 17.73 13.25 14.88
C GLU A 241 17.75 14.77 14.68
N ILE A 242 17.22 15.25 13.56
CA ILE A 242 17.12 16.68 13.23
C ILE A 242 16.20 17.39 14.23
N VAL A 243 15.00 16.87 14.46
CA VAL A 243 14.05 17.45 15.44
C VAL A 243 14.66 17.50 16.84
N TYR A 244 15.34 16.44 17.26
CA TYR A 244 16.03 16.43 18.56
C TYR A 244 17.13 17.49 18.66
N LYS A 245 17.94 17.67 17.59
CA LYS A 245 18.99 18.69 17.56
C LYS A 245 18.41 20.10 17.61
N CYS A 246 17.37 20.39 16.82
CA CYS A 246 16.64 21.66 16.83
C CYS A 246 16.08 21.96 18.23
N MET A 247 15.41 20.98 18.85
CA MET A 247 14.90 21.12 20.21
C MET A 247 16.03 21.42 21.21
N LYS A 248 17.19 20.77 21.09
CA LYS A 248 18.34 21.02 21.97
C LYS A 248 19.03 22.35 21.73
N SER A 249 18.96 22.91 20.53
CA SER A 249 19.43 24.27 20.23
C SER A 249 18.42 25.35 20.66
N GLY A 250 17.28 24.98 21.25
CA GLY A 250 16.23 25.92 21.67
C GLY A 250 15.30 26.36 20.55
N MET A 251 15.40 25.73 19.38
CA MET A 251 14.52 25.99 18.26
C MET A 251 13.16 25.33 18.52
N THR A 252 12.10 26.10 18.40
CA THR A 252 10.71 25.66 18.70
C THR A 252 9.72 25.99 17.58
N ASP A 253 10.17 26.68 16.53
CA ASP A 253 9.35 26.96 15.37
C ASP A 253 9.12 25.66 14.58
N VAL A 254 7.87 25.23 14.52
CA VAL A 254 7.48 23.94 13.93
C VAL A 254 7.72 23.95 12.43
N ASP A 255 7.37 25.04 11.74
CA ASP A 255 7.45 25.13 10.28
C ASP A 255 8.91 25.16 9.83
N GLU A 256 9.76 25.89 10.56
CA GLU A 256 11.20 25.94 10.30
C GLU A 256 11.86 24.57 10.54
N ILE A 257 11.48 23.84 11.59
CA ILE A 257 11.98 22.47 11.84
C ILE A 257 11.47 21.49 10.78
N ALA A 258 10.21 21.60 10.36
CA ALA A 258 9.61 20.74 9.34
C ALA A 258 10.32 20.89 7.97
N ASN A 259 10.84 22.08 7.67
CA ASN A 259 11.65 22.31 6.47
C ASN A 259 13.03 21.62 6.52
N TYR A 260 13.60 21.43 7.71
CA TYR A 260 14.91 20.75 7.85
C TYR A 260 14.83 19.22 7.69
N ILE A 261 13.66 18.61 7.88
CA ILE A 261 13.49 17.14 7.76
C ILE A 261 13.14 16.70 6.32
N GLY A 262 13.21 17.60 5.35
CA GLY A 262 12.79 17.39 3.96
C GLY A 262 13.78 16.69 3.04
#